data_AF-A0A5E7VLS5-F1
#
_entry.id   AF-A0A5E7VLS5-F1
#
_cell.length_a   1.000
_cell.length_b   1.000
_cell.length_c   1.000
_cell.angle_alpha   90.00
_cell.angle_beta   90.00
_cell.angle_gamma   90.00
#
_symmetry.space_group_name_H-M   'P 1'
#
loop_
_entity.id
_entity.type
_entity.pdbx_description
1 polymer ?
#
loop_
_entity_poly.entity_id
_entity_poly.type
_entity_poly.pdbx_seq_one_letter_code
_entity_poly.pdbx_strand_id
1 'polypeptide(L)'
;MQTLIGASTYNSGSSAAMAAAYVRMSTEHQQYSTENQLDTIRLYAATHALDITKVYTDAGKSGLRLEGRDALKQLFFDVEKGLADYSTVLVYDVSRWGRFQDPDVSASYKVRCRQAGVSVQYCAEQFINDGSPVSNIVKSVKRMMAGEYSRELSVKVFAGQSRLIELGYRQGGPAGYGLRRQLVDGNGTPKNELSLGEHKSIQTDRVILVPGPKYEVEMVRHIYRLFVEECRSEREIADWLNAQGILNDRSGTWSRGTVHQVLINEKYIGNNVWNHTSFKLKQTYTQNPPEEWIRADGAFVPIVSVLLFKAAQSIIETRSYRMPDEEMLQVLKAIYKRRGYLSGLVIDESEGCPSSSAYQHRFGSLLRCYSLIGYSPARDYQYIEANKRLRQMHPLLLQQTTQKIEEVGGKVSVDPRTDLMLVNQEVTISLVLSRCQVSPTGSKRWNIRFDYGLSPDLTVAVRMKEQEEAALDYYILPTIDIEQPKLRLAESNQANLEIYRFDTLEILSDLSRRSDFRRVA
;
A
#
# COMPACT_ATOMS: atom_id res chain seq x y z
N MET A 1 -19.50 36.49 93.51
CA MET A 1 -19.66 37.57 92.52
C MET A 1 -18.81 37.22 91.31
N GLN A 2 -19.44 37.15 90.12
CA GLN A 2 -18.91 37.53 88.78
C GLN A 2 -17.57 36.92 88.28
N THR A 3 -17.35 36.42 87.07
CA THR A 3 -18.09 36.29 85.79
C THR A 3 -17.28 35.34 84.87
N LEU A 4 -17.95 34.69 83.90
CA LEU A 4 -17.41 33.91 82.77
C LEU A 4 -16.42 34.66 81.86
N ILE A 5 -15.36 33.97 81.40
CA ILE A 5 -14.76 34.00 80.03
C ILE A 5 -14.10 32.60 79.86
N GLY A 6 -14.48 31.69 78.97
CA GLY A 6 -14.61 31.85 77.51
C GLY A 6 -13.33 31.36 76.82
N ALA A 7 -12.93 30.09 76.99
CA ALA A 7 -11.80 29.49 76.26
C ALA A 7 -12.25 29.12 74.83
N SER A 8 -12.01 30.04 73.89
CA SER A 8 -12.11 29.77 72.45
C SER A 8 -10.86 29.03 71.99
N THR A 9 -11.01 27.74 71.69
CA THR A 9 -10.02 26.97 70.93
C THR A 9 -9.96 27.48 69.50
N TYR A 10 -8.85 28.11 69.13
CA TYR A 10 -8.51 28.42 67.74
C TYR A 10 -8.46 27.13 66.92
N ASN A 11 -9.46 26.90 66.08
CA ASN A 11 -9.45 25.87 65.06
C ASN A 11 -8.90 26.48 63.75
N SER A 12 -7.58 26.48 63.59
CA SER A 12 -6.93 26.82 62.32
C SER A 12 -6.93 25.60 61.39
N GLY A 13 -8.10 25.27 60.85
CA GLY A 13 -8.23 24.35 59.73
C GLY A 13 -7.83 25.07 58.43
N SER A 14 -6.53 25.17 58.15
CA SER A 14 -6.09 25.43 56.78
C SER A 14 -6.36 24.14 56.00
N SER A 15 -7.44 24.11 55.22
CA SER A 15 -7.70 23.00 54.30
C SER A 15 -6.53 22.93 53.32
N ALA A 16 -5.75 21.84 53.37
CA ALA A 16 -4.69 21.59 52.41
C ALA A 16 -5.25 21.75 50.99
N ALA A 17 -4.53 22.47 50.12
CA ALA A 17 -5.01 22.69 48.77
C ALA A 17 -4.93 21.37 48.00
N MET A 18 -6.04 20.96 47.39
CA MET A 18 -6.16 19.68 46.70
C MET A 18 -5.40 19.69 45.38
N ALA A 19 -4.69 18.60 45.10
CA ALA A 19 -3.87 18.40 43.92
C ALA A 19 -4.12 17.04 43.25
N ALA A 20 -3.88 16.96 41.94
CA ALA A 20 -3.80 15.71 41.21
C ALA A 20 -2.36 15.45 40.75
N ALA A 21 -1.94 14.19 40.70
CA ALA A 21 -0.65 13.79 40.14
C ALA A 21 -0.83 13.20 38.74
N TYR A 22 0.07 13.53 37.82
CA TYR A 22 0.15 12.86 36.51
C TYR A 22 1.53 12.24 36.29
N VAL A 23 1.55 10.93 36.03
CA VAL A 23 2.75 10.13 35.80
C VAL A 23 2.64 9.34 34.50
N ARG A 24 3.78 9.16 33.81
CA ARG A 24 3.83 8.30 32.60
C ARG A 24 5.12 7.50 32.50
N MET A 25 5.02 6.35 31.84
CA MET A 25 6.16 5.54 31.37
C MET A 25 6.37 5.69 29.87
N SER A 26 7.63 5.80 29.44
CA SER A 26 7.98 5.93 28.01
C SER A 26 8.11 4.57 27.29
N THR A 27 8.44 3.48 28.00
CA THR A 27 8.50 2.08 27.51
C THR A 27 8.33 1.09 28.67
N GLU A 28 7.89 -0.15 28.41
CA GLU A 28 7.66 -1.21 29.43
C GLU A 28 8.90 -1.63 30.22
N HIS A 29 10.11 -1.40 29.72
CA HIS A 29 11.37 -1.87 30.34
C HIS A 29 11.83 -1.05 31.56
N GLN A 30 11.00 -0.13 32.07
CA GLN A 30 11.34 0.74 33.20
C GLN A 30 10.37 0.54 34.38
N GLN A 31 10.30 -0.69 34.92
CA GLN A 31 9.34 -1.13 35.95
C GLN A 31 9.18 -0.16 37.15
N TYR A 32 10.23 0.56 37.56
CA TYR A 32 10.18 1.47 38.72
C TYR A 32 10.07 2.96 38.37
N SER A 33 9.89 3.33 37.09
CA SER A 33 9.97 4.74 36.67
C SER A 33 8.75 5.57 37.03
N THR A 34 7.55 5.00 37.14
CA THR A 34 6.34 5.72 37.58
C THR A 34 6.25 5.86 39.08
N GLU A 35 6.71 4.86 39.83
CA GLU A 35 6.76 4.91 41.29
C GLU A 35 7.75 5.97 41.76
N ASN A 36 8.97 5.99 41.22
CA ASN A 36 9.97 7.02 41.51
C ASN A 36 9.47 8.44 41.19
N GLN A 37 8.70 8.60 40.10
CA GLN A 37 8.06 9.87 39.77
C GLN A 37 7.01 10.26 40.81
N LEU A 38 6.15 9.32 41.18
CA LEU A 38 5.09 9.55 42.14
C LEU A 38 5.64 9.86 43.54
N ASP A 39 6.73 9.20 43.95
CA ASP A 39 7.38 9.46 45.24
C ASP A 39 8.00 10.87 45.29
N THR A 40 8.61 11.31 44.18
CA THR A 40 9.08 12.70 44.06
C THR A 40 7.91 13.70 44.12
N ILE A 41 6.79 13.39 43.46
CA ILE A 41 5.58 14.22 43.48
C ILE A 41 4.97 14.27 44.88
N ARG A 42 4.91 13.13 45.61
CA ARG A 42 4.42 13.05 46.99
C ARG A 42 5.28 13.87 47.94
N LEU A 43 6.61 13.78 47.82
CA LEU A 43 7.54 14.59 48.61
C LEU A 43 7.34 16.09 48.36
N TYR A 44 7.16 16.47 47.09
CA TYR A 44 6.85 17.84 46.70
C TYR A 44 5.52 18.32 47.30
N ALA A 45 4.46 17.51 47.20
CA ALA A 45 3.14 17.81 47.74
C ALA A 45 3.17 18.03 49.25
N ALA A 46 3.84 17.14 49.99
CA ALA A 46 4.01 17.26 51.43
C ALA A 46 4.75 18.55 51.83
N THR A 47 5.78 18.94 51.07
CA THR A 47 6.56 20.17 51.32
C THR A 47 5.76 21.44 51.05
N HIS A 48 4.74 21.39 50.17
CA HIS A 48 3.93 22.54 49.77
C HIS A 48 2.50 22.53 50.34
N ALA A 49 2.22 21.67 51.33
CA ALA A 49 0.90 21.52 51.95
C ALA A 49 -0.23 21.22 50.94
N LEU A 50 0.08 20.39 49.94
CA LEU A 50 -0.87 19.90 48.95
C LEU A 50 -1.27 18.46 49.27
N ASP A 51 -2.56 18.15 49.13
CA ASP A 51 -3.08 16.78 49.28
C ASP A 51 -3.41 16.17 47.91
N ILE A 52 -2.92 14.97 47.62
CA ILE A 52 -3.09 14.34 46.30
C ILE A 52 -4.38 13.51 46.29
N THR A 53 -5.43 14.02 45.66
CA THR A 53 -6.75 13.38 45.62
C THR A 53 -6.88 12.37 44.48
N LYS A 54 -6.12 12.57 43.41
CA LYS A 54 -6.23 11.77 42.18
C LYS A 54 -4.88 11.57 41.50
N VAL A 55 -4.65 10.36 40.98
CA VAL A 55 -3.44 10.00 40.24
C VAL A 55 -3.81 9.50 38.85
N TYR A 56 -3.36 10.20 37.82
CA TYR A 56 -3.51 9.82 36.42
C TYR A 56 -2.23 9.13 35.94
N THR A 57 -2.34 7.90 35.46
CA THR A 57 -1.19 7.09 35.06
C THR A 57 -1.32 6.59 33.62
N ASP A 58 -0.37 6.96 32.77
CA ASP A 58 -0.24 6.41 31.41
C ASP A 58 0.97 5.44 31.35
N ALA A 59 0.70 4.13 31.36
CA ALA A 59 1.74 3.09 31.27
C ALA A 59 2.11 2.77 29.81
N GLY A 60 3.41 2.85 29.48
CA GLY A 60 3.97 2.36 28.21
C GLY A 60 3.58 3.16 26.96
N LYS A 61 3.36 4.48 27.05
CA LYS A 61 2.85 5.29 25.93
C LYS A 61 3.86 6.34 25.43
N SER A 62 3.94 6.49 24.10
CA SER A 62 4.88 7.39 23.43
C SER A 62 4.69 8.87 23.81
N GLY A 63 5.82 9.54 24.04
CA GLY A 63 5.94 10.98 24.28
C GLY A 63 5.47 11.89 23.13
N LEU A 64 5.27 11.33 21.93
CA LEU A 64 5.23 12.08 20.67
C LEU A 64 3.80 12.42 20.18
N ARG A 65 2.77 11.77 20.72
CA ARG A 65 1.35 11.96 20.36
C ARG A 65 0.47 11.92 21.60
N LEU A 66 -0.73 12.50 21.50
CA LEU A 66 -1.78 12.41 22.52
C LEU A 66 -2.62 11.12 22.37
N GLU A 67 -2.60 10.50 21.19
CA GLU A 67 -3.26 9.22 20.90
C GLU A 67 -2.75 8.12 21.84
N GLY A 68 -3.67 7.41 22.49
CA GLY A 68 -3.36 6.34 23.45
C GLY A 68 -2.96 6.79 24.85
N ARG A 69 -3.05 8.09 25.18
CA ARG A 69 -2.86 8.63 26.54
C ARG A 69 -4.18 8.93 27.22
N ASP A 70 -4.88 7.88 27.59
CA ASP A 70 -6.26 8.00 28.04
C ASP A 70 -6.34 8.62 29.44
N ALA A 71 -5.32 8.43 30.30
CA ALA A 71 -5.27 9.10 31.60
C ALA A 71 -5.02 10.61 31.45
N LEU A 72 -4.16 11.02 30.52
CA LEU A 72 -3.95 12.44 30.21
C LEU A 72 -5.20 13.09 29.59
N LYS A 73 -5.92 12.38 28.72
CA LYS A 73 -7.20 12.86 28.17
C LYS A 73 -8.25 13.00 29.26
N GLN A 74 -8.33 12.03 30.17
CA GLN A 74 -9.24 12.08 31.32
C GLN A 74 -8.92 13.27 32.22
N LEU A 75 -7.64 13.54 32.49
CA LEU A 75 -7.21 14.73 33.23
C LEU A 75 -7.74 16.01 32.58
N PHE A 76 -7.56 16.18 31.25
CA PHE A 76 -8.10 17.36 30.57
C PHE A 76 -9.62 17.40 30.61
N PHE A 77 -10.30 16.27 30.42
CA PHE A 77 -11.76 16.20 30.50
C PHE A 77 -12.27 16.66 31.87
N ASP A 78 -11.67 16.16 32.95
CA ASP A 78 -12.08 16.49 34.32
C ASP A 78 -11.84 17.97 34.63
N VAL A 79 -10.71 18.53 34.18
CA VAL A 79 -10.38 19.95 34.35
C VAL A 79 -11.31 20.85 33.53
N GLU A 80 -11.54 20.54 32.25
CA GLU A 80 -12.32 21.40 31.35
C GLU A 80 -13.83 21.34 31.59
N LYS A 81 -14.33 20.22 32.12
CA LYS A 81 -15.74 20.07 32.51
C LYS A 81 -16.03 20.57 33.92
N GLY A 82 -15.01 21.07 34.64
CA GLY A 82 -15.16 21.53 36.03
C GLY A 82 -15.49 20.38 37.01
N LEU A 83 -15.11 19.15 36.66
CA LEU A 83 -15.29 17.96 37.50
C LEU A 83 -14.08 17.73 38.43
N ALA A 84 -13.01 18.52 38.27
CA ALA A 84 -11.82 18.46 39.09
C ALA A 84 -12.10 19.00 40.51
N ASP A 85 -11.89 18.15 41.51
CA ASP A 85 -11.92 18.47 42.94
C ASP A 85 -10.57 19.04 43.46
N TYR A 86 -9.65 19.33 42.54
CA TYR A 86 -8.30 19.82 42.79
C TYR A 86 -8.01 21.13 42.07
N SER A 87 -7.19 21.98 42.68
CA SER A 87 -6.77 23.28 42.12
C SER A 87 -5.38 23.24 41.48
N THR A 88 -4.64 22.13 41.65
CA THR A 88 -3.26 21.99 41.15
C THR A 88 -3.02 20.62 40.53
N VAL A 89 -2.30 20.56 39.40
CA VAL A 89 -1.77 19.34 38.81
C VAL A 89 -0.25 19.31 39.00
N LEU A 90 0.22 18.25 39.65
CA LEU A 90 1.63 17.96 39.90
C LEU A 90 2.16 16.99 38.84
N VAL A 91 3.27 17.38 38.24
CA VAL A 91 3.92 16.62 37.18
C VAL A 91 5.41 16.55 37.46
N TYR A 92 6.06 15.42 37.19
CA TYR A 92 7.48 15.26 37.49
C TYR A 92 8.36 16.27 36.73
N ASP A 93 8.31 16.30 35.39
CA ASP A 93 9.09 17.21 34.54
C ASP A 93 8.29 17.70 33.31
N VAL A 94 8.81 18.72 32.61
CA VAL A 94 8.15 19.30 31.41
C VAL A 94 7.93 18.26 30.31
N SER A 95 8.78 17.24 30.23
CA SER A 95 8.69 16.20 29.21
C SER A 95 7.51 15.24 29.43
N ARG A 96 6.88 15.23 30.61
CA ARG A 96 5.73 14.36 30.91
C ARG A 96 4.46 14.76 30.18
N TRP A 97 4.21 16.05 29.96
CA TRP A 97 3.09 16.53 29.12
C TRP A 97 3.22 16.06 27.67
N GLY A 98 4.44 15.91 27.18
CA GLY A 98 4.74 15.40 25.84
C GLY A 98 6.00 16.02 25.26
N ARG A 99 6.62 15.27 24.36
CA ARG A 99 7.78 15.67 23.55
C ARG A 99 7.30 15.92 22.13
N PHE A 100 6.32 16.79 21.98
CA PHE A 100 5.79 17.13 20.66
C PHE A 100 6.87 17.88 19.86
N GLN A 101 6.90 17.64 18.54
CA GLN A 101 7.80 18.39 17.65
C GLN A 101 7.45 19.89 17.60
N ASP A 102 6.21 20.22 17.90
CA ASP A 102 5.73 21.58 18.11
C ASP A 102 5.69 21.87 19.62
N PRO A 103 6.61 22.72 20.14
CA PRO A 103 6.64 23.13 21.54
C PRO A 103 5.33 23.78 22.03
N ASP A 104 4.56 24.38 21.12
CA ASP A 104 3.33 25.11 21.45
C ASP A 104 2.19 24.16 21.83
N VAL A 105 2.23 22.91 21.38
CA VAL A 105 1.27 21.87 21.82
C VAL A 105 1.43 21.60 23.31
N SER A 106 2.66 21.42 23.81
CA SER A 106 2.92 21.27 25.26
C SER A 106 2.60 22.57 26.03
N ALA A 107 2.70 23.73 25.39
CA ALA A 107 2.30 25.01 25.99
C ALA A 107 0.77 25.11 26.14
N SER A 108 0.02 24.69 25.12
CA SER A 108 -1.45 24.73 25.10
C SER A 108 -2.08 23.97 26.27
N TYR A 109 -1.48 22.86 26.69
CA TYR A 109 -1.98 22.05 27.81
C TYR A 109 -1.94 22.79 29.14
N LYS A 110 -0.86 23.54 29.38
CA LYS A 110 -0.77 24.41 30.56
C LYS A 110 -1.80 25.54 30.50
N VAL A 111 -2.04 26.10 29.31
CA VAL A 111 -3.02 27.17 29.11
C VAL A 111 -4.44 26.65 29.38
N ARG A 112 -4.79 25.47 28.87
CA ARG A 112 -6.10 24.82 29.10
C ARG A 112 -6.39 24.61 30.59
N CYS A 113 -5.43 24.08 31.34
CA CYS A 113 -5.58 23.94 32.80
C CYS A 113 -5.75 25.31 33.49
N ARG A 114 -4.94 26.31 33.12
CA ARG A 114 -5.00 27.65 33.71
C ARG A 114 -6.34 28.36 33.42
N GLN A 115 -6.90 28.19 32.23
CA GLN A 115 -8.20 28.74 31.86
C GLN A 115 -9.35 28.16 32.70
N ALA A 116 -9.21 26.90 33.15
CA ALA A 116 -10.13 26.25 34.06
C ALA A 116 -9.81 26.51 35.55
N GLY A 117 -8.88 27.42 35.87
CA GLY A 117 -8.50 27.74 37.25
C GLY A 117 -7.56 26.72 37.91
N VAL A 118 -7.06 25.73 37.16
CA VAL A 118 -6.17 24.68 37.68
C VAL A 118 -4.72 25.01 37.35
N SER A 119 -3.88 25.13 38.36
CA SER A 119 -2.45 25.43 38.20
C SER A 119 -1.66 24.16 37.85
N VAL A 120 -0.56 24.28 37.10
CA VAL A 120 0.32 23.14 36.78
C VAL A 120 1.70 23.40 37.35
N GLN A 121 2.20 22.48 38.19
CA GLN A 121 3.49 22.57 38.86
C GLN A 121 4.41 21.40 38.47
N TYR A 122 5.71 21.68 38.36
CA TYR A 122 6.73 20.71 37.95
C TYR A 122 7.64 20.39 39.14
N CYS A 123 7.60 19.16 39.63
CA CYS A 123 8.21 18.77 40.90
C CYS A 123 9.74 18.61 40.84
N ALA A 124 10.29 18.24 39.68
CA ALA A 124 11.74 18.05 39.49
C ALA A 124 12.46 19.29 38.92
N GLU A 125 11.76 20.41 38.76
CA GLU A 125 12.27 21.62 38.13
C GLU A 125 12.64 22.68 39.18
N GLN A 126 13.88 23.17 39.19
CA GLN A 126 14.40 24.10 40.22
C GLN A 126 13.91 25.56 40.08
N PHE A 127 13.07 25.87 39.10
CA PHE A 127 12.55 27.23 38.91
C PHE A 127 11.14 27.38 39.52
N ILE A 128 10.91 28.48 40.23
CA ILE A 128 9.59 28.82 40.76
C ILE A 128 8.66 29.08 39.56
N ASN A 129 7.51 28.41 39.54
CA ASN A 129 6.51 28.53 38.47
C ASN A 129 5.61 29.76 38.73
N ASP A 130 6.24 30.90 39.01
CA ASP A 130 5.66 32.19 39.41
C ASP A 130 5.00 32.97 38.27
N GLY A 131 5.17 32.48 37.03
CA GLY A 131 4.68 33.16 35.83
C GLY A 131 5.57 34.32 35.37
N SER A 132 6.73 34.51 35.98
CA SER A 132 7.69 35.54 35.58
C SER A 132 8.14 35.38 34.11
N PRO A 133 8.51 36.48 33.44
CA PRO A 133 9.07 36.43 32.08
C PRO A 133 10.26 35.47 31.97
N VAL A 134 11.12 35.42 32.98
CA VAL A 134 12.27 34.51 33.06
C VAL A 134 11.83 33.04 33.14
N SER A 135 10.86 32.73 34.02
CA SER A 135 10.28 31.38 34.16
C SER A 135 9.59 30.91 32.87
N ASN A 136 9.01 31.82 32.08
CA ASN A 136 8.40 31.48 30.78
C ASN A 136 9.46 31.24 29.68
N ILE A 137 10.53 32.03 29.63
CA ILE A 137 11.66 31.82 28.70
C ILE A 137 12.33 30.47 28.99
N VAL A 138 12.64 30.16 30.25
CA VAL A 138 13.27 28.88 30.64
C VAL A 138 12.39 27.68 30.24
N LYS A 139 11.06 27.78 30.40
CA LYS A 139 10.12 26.73 29.95
C LYS A 139 10.13 26.57 28.43
N SER A 140 10.11 27.66 27.67
CA SER A 140 10.16 27.61 26.21
C SER A 140 11.47 26.99 25.72
N VAL A 141 12.60 27.37 26.31
CA VAL A 141 13.91 26.77 26.02
C VAL A 141 13.92 25.28 26.36
N LYS A 142 13.42 24.86 27.52
CA LYS A 142 13.35 23.43 27.88
C LYS A 142 12.42 22.62 26.97
N ARG A 143 11.31 23.18 26.50
CA ARG A 143 10.42 22.52 25.52
C ARG A 143 11.12 22.34 24.17
N MET A 144 11.82 23.38 23.70
CA MET A 144 12.63 23.32 22.49
C MET A 144 13.74 22.27 22.62
N MET A 145 14.46 22.26 23.74
CA MET A 145 15.52 21.29 24.04
C MET A 145 15.00 19.85 24.12
N ALA A 146 13.79 19.62 24.62
CA ALA A 146 13.20 18.28 24.67
C ALA A 146 12.88 17.72 23.26
N GLY A 147 12.49 18.60 22.33
CA GLY A 147 12.33 18.26 20.91
C GLY A 147 13.66 18.03 20.20
N GLU A 148 14.62 18.94 20.40
CA GLU A 148 15.97 18.86 19.83
C GLU A 148 16.77 17.66 20.33
N TYR A 149 16.63 17.28 21.61
CA TYR A 149 17.27 16.08 22.16
C TYR A 149 16.93 14.82 21.35
N SER A 150 15.69 14.70 20.85
CA SER A 150 15.28 13.54 20.05
C SER A 150 15.93 13.55 18.66
N ARG A 151 16.12 14.73 18.07
CA ARG A 151 16.83 14.90 16.79
C ARG A 151 18.32 14.61 16.95
N GLU A 152 18.96 15.21 17.94
CA GLU A 152 20.38 15.02 18.24
C GLU A 152 20.68 13.56 18.59
N LEU A 153 19.82 12.91 19.40
CA LEU A 153 19.94 11.49 19.71
C LEU A 153 19.81 10.64 18.43
N SER A 154 18.87 10.95 17.54
CA SER A 154 18.73 10.23 16.27
C SER A 154 20.00 10.33 15.41
N VAL A 155 20.63 11.51 15.35
CA VAL A 155 21.87 11.72 14.61
C VAL A 155 23.01 10.90 15.24
N LYS A 156 23.16 10.94 16.57
CA LYS A 156 24.18 10.17 17.29
C LYS A 156 23.99 8.66 17.17
N VAL A 157 22.76 8.17 17.28
CA VAL A 157 22.42 6.75 17.12
C VAL A 157 22.73 6.30 15.69
N PHE A 158 22.33 7.07 14.69
CA PHE A 158 22.66 6.77 13.30
C PHE A 158 24.16 6.70 13.09
N ALA A 159 24.92 7.72 13.48
CA ALA A 159 26.38 7.73 13.36
C ALA A 159 27.04 6.55 14.09
N GLY A 160 26.56 6.19 15.29
CA GLY A 160 27.02 5.03 16.03
C GLY A 160 26.73 3.71 15.31
N GLN A 161 25.55 3.54 14.74
CA GLN A 161 25.20 2.36 13.94
C GLN A 161 26.02 2.26 12.66
N SER A 162 26.20 3.38 11.95
CA SER A 162 27.06 3.47 10.77
C SER A 162 28.48 3.01 11.09
N ARG A 163 29.05 3.53 12.19
CA ARG A 163 30.39 3.15 12.63
C ARG A 163 30.51 1.65 12.93
N LEU A 164 29.48 1.05 13.53
CA LEU A 164 29.49 -0.38 13.81
C LEU A 164 29.42 -1.23 12.54
N ILE A 165 28.65 -0.81 11.52
CA ILE A 165 28.65 -1.46 10.21
C ILE A 165 30.05 -1.41 9.59
N GLU A 166 30.68 -0.23 9.56
CA GLU A 166 32.04 -0.03 9.01
C GLU A 166 33.08 -0.92 9.70
N LEU A 167 32.92 -1.17 11.00
CA LEU A 167 33.76 -2.08 11.78
C LEU A 167 33.45 -3.58 11.54
N GLY A 168 32.52 -3.89 10.64
CA GLY A 168 32.12 -5.26 10.31
C GLY A 168 31.01 -5.86 11.18
N TYR A 169 30.46 -5.09 12.13
CA TYR A 169 29.39 -5.57 13.00
C TYR A 169 28.01 -5.34 12.38
N ARG A 170 27.11 -6.30 12.56
CA ARG A 170 25.76 -6.28 12.00
C ARG A 170 24.81 -5.39 12.80
N GLN A 171 24.13 -4.45 12.12
CA GLN A 171 23.02 -3.65 12.69
C GLN A 171 21.66 -4.18 12.23
N GLY A 172 21.22 -5.28 12.86
CA GLY A 172 19.88 -5.85 12.67
C GLY A 172 19.71 -6.71 11.42
N GLY A 173 18.44 -6.99 11.08
CA GLY A 173 18.04 -7.85 9.97
C GLY A 173 18.29 -9.35 10.18
N PRO A 174 17.58 -10.23 9.45
CA PRO A 174 17.79 -11.68 9.52
C PRO A 174 19.16 -12.08 8.96
N ALA A 175 19.68 -13.25 9.35
CA ALA A 175 20.91 -13.81 8.80
C ALA A 175 20.75 -14.13 7.30
N GLY A 176 19.63 -14.78 6.94
CA GLY A 176 19.43 -15.42 5.64
C GLY A 176 19.79 -16.89 5.66
N TYR A 177 19.37 -17.59 4.61
CA TYR A 177 19.56 -19.03 4.48
C TYR A 177 21.04 -19.37 4.36
N GLY A 178 21.54 -20.38 5.09
CA GLY A 178 22.97 -20.73 5.09
C GLY A 178 23.86 -19.82 5.95
N LEU A 179 23.31 -18.85 6.66
CA LEU A 179 24.04 -17.97 7.59
C LEU A 179 23.42 -18.03 9.00
N ARG A 180 24.21 -17.70 10.02
CA ARG A 180 23.78 -17.58 11.43
C ARG A 180 24.22 -16.26 12.02
N ARG A 181 23.46 -15.76 12.99
CA ARG A 181 23.82 -14.57 13.78
C ARG A 181 24.62 -15.04 14.98
N GLN A 182 25.89 -14.66 15.04
CA GLN A 182 26.78 -14.98 16.15
C GLN A 182 26.92 -13.76 17.06
N LEU A 183 26.65 -13.93 18.36
CA LEU A 183 26.98 -12.92 19.35
C LEU A 183 28.48 -12.98 19.64
N VAL A 184 29.13 -11.82 19.74
CA VAL A 184 30.52 -11.68 20.16
C VAL A 184 30.62 -10.63 21.27
N ASP A 185 31.60 -10.77 22.15
CA ASP A 185 31.87 -9.77 23.18
C ASP A 185 32.54 -8.50 22.60
N GLY A 186 32.92 -7.56 23.48
CA GLY A 186 33.60 -6.32 23.08
C GLY A 186 34.99 -6.51 22.48
N ASN A 187 35.61 -7.68 22.67
CA ASN A 187 36.92 -8.05 22.14
C ASN A 187 36.82 -8.92 20.87
N GLY A 188 35.60 -9.26 20.45
CA GLY A 188 35.35 -10.11 19.28
C GLY A 188 35.33 -11.61 19.58
N THR A 189 35.37 -12.02 20.85
CA THR A 189 35.29 -13.44 21.23
C THR A 189 33.88 -13.98 20.99
N PRO A 190 33.71 -15.14 20.32
CA PRO A 190 32.41 -15.75 20.12
C PRO A 190 31.71 -16.13 21.43
N LYS A 191 30.41 -15.82 21.53
CA LYS A 191 29.49 -16.25 22.59
C LYS A 191 28.47 -17.23 22.00
N ASN A 192 27.18 -17.09 22.32
CA ASN A 192 26.11 -17.91 21.76
C ASN A 192 25.63 -17.41 20.38
N GLU A 193 25.09 -18.32 19.58
CA GLU A 193 24.29 -17.95 18.41
C GLU A 193 22.96 -17.33 18.85
N LEU A 194 22.44 -16.41 18.03
CA LEU A 194 21.14 -15.76 18.23
C LEU A 194 20.11 -16.35 17.27
N SER A 195 19.06 -16.92 17.84
CA SER A 195 17.88 -17.40 17.12
C SER A 195 17.06 -16.25 16.53
N LEU A 196 16.06 -16.60 15.71
CA LEU A 196 15.11 -15.62 15.17
C LEU A 196 14.37 -14.93 16.32
N GLY A 197 14.37 -13.59 16.31
CA GLY A 197 13.73 -12.79 17.37
C GLY A 197 14.60 -12.58 18.62
N GLU A 198 15.76 -13.23 18.73
CA GLU A 198 16.68 -12.99 19.85
C GLU A 198 17.54 -11.74 19.60
N HIS A 199 17.79 -11.02 20.70
CA HIS A 199 18.54 -9.77 20.71
C HIS A 199 19.65 -9.84 21.77
N LYS A 200 20.71 -9.07 21.56
CA LYS A 200 21.75 -8.89 22.58
C LYS A 200 21.16 -8.17 23.79
N SER A 201 21.47 -8.65 24.99
CA SER A 201 21.07 -8.00 26.24
C SER A 201 22.12 -7.00 26.74
N ILE A 202 23.38 -7.19 26.37
CA ILE A 202 24.50 -6.35 26.79
C ILE A 202 24.85 -5.35 25.68
N GLN A 203 24.95 -4.06 26.01
CA GLN A 203 25.23 -3.02 25.03
C GLN A 203 26.60 -3.16 24.34
N THR A 204 27.62 -3.62 25.08
CA THR A 204 28.99 -3.82 24.57
C THR A 204 29.13 -5.03 23.65
N ASP A 205 28.22 -5.99 23.71
CA ASP A 205 28.23 -7.12 22.78
C ASP A 205 27.93 -6.66 21.35
N ARG A 206 28.42 -7.42 20.38
CA ARG A 206 28.24 -7.19 18.95
C ARG A 206 27.69 -8.44 18.28
N VAL A 207 27.19 -8.29 17.06
CA VAL A 207 26.67 -9.39 16.26
C VAL A 207 27.42 -9.43 14.95
N ILE A 208 27.86 -10.61 14.54
CA ILE A 208 28.42 -10.87 13.22
C ILE A 208 27.60 -11.96 12.52
N LEU A 209 27.79 -12.13 11.22
CA LEU A 209 27.31 -13.32 10.51
C LEU A 209 28.40 -14.37 10.44
N VAL A 210 28.00 -15.63 10.55
CA VAL A 210 28.88 -16.78 10.36
C VAL A 210 28.20 -17.79 9.43
N PRO A 211 28.96 -18.66 8.74
CA PRO A 211 28.39 -19.76 7.98
C PRO A 211 27.51 -20.65 8.86
N GLY A 212 26.34 -21.00 8.36
CA GLY A 212 25.43 -21.94 9.02
C GLY A 212 25.82 -23.40 8.80
N PRO A 213 24.86 -24.33 9.00
CA PRO A 213 25.06 -25.74 8.74
C PRO A 213 25.56 -26.00 7.32
N LYS A 214 26.49 -26.95 7.18
CA LYS A 214 27.16 -27.26 5.91
C LYS A 214 26.16 -27.52 4.77
N TYR A 215 25.07 -28.24 5.03
CA TYR A 215 24.06 -28.53 4.01
C TYR A 215 23.35 -27.27 3.49
N GLU A 216 23.07 -26.27 4.33
CA GLU A 216 22.48 -25.01 3.89
C GLU A 216 23.48 -24.19 3.08
N VAL A 217 24.74 -24.16 3.52
CA VAL A 217 25.83 -23.47 2.81
C VAL A 217 26.03 -24.05 1.41
N GLU A 218 26.08 -25.38 1.30
CA GLU A 218 26.17 -26.07 -0.01
C GLU A 218 24.93 -25.82 -0.87
N MET A 219 23.74 -25.74 -0.26
CA MET A 219 22.52 -25.43 -0.99
C MET A 219 22.52 -24.00 -1.53
N VAL A 220 23.01 -23.01 -0.79
CA VAL A 220 23.22 -21.64 -1.32
C VAL A 220 24.16 -21.68 -2.53
N ARG A 221 25.29 -22.37 -2.43
CA ARG A 221 26.23 -22.51 -3.57
C ARG A 221 25.57 -23.19 -4.76
N HIS A 222 24.72 -24.18 -4.52
CA HIS A 222 23.97 -24.86 -5.56
C HIS A 222 22.94 -23.93 -6.22
N ILE A 223 22.22 -23.10 -5.46
CA ILE A 223 21.32 -22.07 -6.01
C ILE A 223 22.07 -21.15 -6.99
N TYR A 224 23.27 -20.69 -6.63
CA TYR A 224 24.08 -19.87 -7.54
C TYR A 224 24.50 -20.62 -8.81
N ARG A 225 24.88 -21.89 -8.71
CA ARG A 225 25.21 -22.73 -9.88
C ARG A 225 24.01 -22.95 -10.80
N LEU A 226 22.85 -23.31 -10.23
CA LEU A 226 21.59 -23.45 -10.98
C LEU A 226 21.24 -22.16 -11.75
N PHE A 227 21.51 -21.00 -11.15
CA PHE A 227 21.23 -19.71 -11.77
C PHE A 227 22.25 -19.31 -12.84
N VAL A 228 23.55 -19.45 -12.55
CA VAL A 228 24.64 -18.96 -13.40
C VAL A 228 25.05 -19.97 -14.47
N GLU A 229 25.19 -21.24 -14.12
CA GLU A 229 25.71 -22.29 -14.99
C GLU A 229 24.58 -22.97 -15.79
N GLU A 230 23.44 -23.24 -15.15
CA GLU A 230 22.28 -23.88 -15.79
C GLU A 230 21.24 -22.87 -16.33
N CYS A 231 21.49 -21.57 -16.19
CA CYS A 231 20.63 -20.48 -16.67
C CYS A 231 19.17 -20.51 -16.16
N ARG A 232 18.87 -21.26 -15.09
CA ARG A 232 17.50 -21.37 -14.55
C ARG A 232 16.99 -20.02 -14.03
N SER A 233 15.69 -19.78 -14.19
CA SER A 233 15.03 -18.62 -13.60
C SER A 233 14.88 -18.77 -12.08
N GLU A 234 14.75 -17.66 -11.36
CA GLU A 234 14.53 -17.70 -9.90
C GLU A 234 13.22 -18.44 -9.53
N ARG A 235 12.24 -18.49 -10.45
CA ARG A 235 11.00 -19.25 -10.27
C ARG A 235 11.23 -20.75 -10.38
N GLU A 236 11.93 -21.21 -11.40
CA GLU A 236 12.26 -22.62 -11.58
C GLU A 236 13.12 -23.14 -10.43
N ILE A 237 14.07 -22.34 -9.94
CA ILE A 237 14.89 -22.69 -8.76
C ILE A 237 14.01 -22.79 -7.51
N ALA A 238 13.07 -21.85 -7.30
CA ALA A 238 12.15 -21.92 -6.16
C ALA A 238 11.27 -23.16 -6.22
N ASP A 239 10.73 -23.50 -7.39
CA ASP A 239 9.88 -24.67 -7.58
C ASP A 239 10.67 -25.97 -7.39
N TRP A 240 11.93 -26.01 -7.85
CA TRP A 240 12.84 -27.13 -7.60
C TRP A 240 13.14 -27.31 -6.10
N LEU A 241 13.48 -26.24 -5.37
CA LEU A 241 13.73 -26.29 -3.93
C LEU A 241 12.50 -26.80 -3.14
N ASN A 242 11.32 -26.31 -3.51
CA ASN A 242 10.06 -26.73 -2.89
C ASN A 242 9.73 -28.20 -3.19
N ALA A 243 9.99 -28.66 -4.42
CA ALA A 243 9.79 -30.06 -4.80
C ALA A 243 10.71 -31.02 -4.02
N GLN A 244 11.89 -30.55 -3.60
CA GLN A 244 12.81 -31.30 -2.71
C GLN A 244 12.45 -31.20 -1.22
N GLY A 245 11.39 -30.47 -0.85
CA GLY A 245 11.00 -30.28 0.55
C GLY A 245 11.93 -29.37 1.35
N ILE A 246 12.78 -28.58 0.68
CA ILE A 246 13.74 -27.69 1.36
C ILE A 246 13.01 -26.41 1.79
N LEU A 247 13.09 -26.09 3.09
CA LEU A 247 12.52 -24.86 3.64
C LEU A 247 13.51 -23.70 3.58
N ASN A 248 12.98 -22.47 3.51
CA ASN A 248 13.77 -21.24 3.54
C ASN A 248 14.21 -20.86 4.97
N ASP A 249 14.91 -19.72 5.13
CA ASP A 249 15.44 -19.23 6.41
C ASP A 249 14.37 -18.89 7.46
N ARG A 250 13.11 -18.78 7.05
CA ARG A 250 11.94 -18.53 7.90
C ARG A 250 11.07 -19.77 8.07
N SER A 251 11.61 -20.95 7.75
CA SER A 251 10.88 -22.23 7.78
C SER A 251 9.63 -22.26 6.88
N GLY A 252 9.62 -21.46 5.80
CA GLY A 252 8.55 -21.41 4.80
C GLY A 252 8.99 -21.93 3.43
N THR A 253 8.08 -21.88 2.45
CA THR A 253 8.37 -22.25 1.06
C THR A 253 9.21 -21.20 0.34
N TRP A 254 9.95 -21.63 -0.69
CA TRP A 254 10.70 -20.75 -1.57
C TRP A 254 9.77 -20.08 -2.58
N SER A 255 9.97 -18.78 -2.77
CA SER A 255 9.37 -17.99 -3.83
C SER A 255 10.45 -17.46 -4.77
N ARG A 256 10.03 -17.02 -5.96
CA ARG A 256 10.88 -16.24 -6.88
C ARG A 256 11.60 -15.10 -6.13
N GLY A 257 10.87 -14.38 -5.26
CA GLY A 257 11.41 -13.25 -4.50
C GLY A 257 12.48 -13.66 -3.48
N THR A 258 12.28 -14.76 -2.75
CA THR A 258 13.27 -15.23 -1.76
C THR A 258 14.54 -15.77 -2.42
N VAL A 259 14.41 -16.48 -3.56
CA VAL A 259 15.58 -16.89 -4.35
C VAL A 259 16.31 -15.67 -4.90
N HIS A 260 15.58 -14.69 -5.43
CA HIS A 260 16.17 -13.44 -5.91
C HIS A 260 16.95 -12.71 -4.79
N GLN A 261 16.42 -12.66 -3.57
CA GLN A 261 17.13 -12.11 -2.40
C GLN A 261 18.41 -12.88 -2.04
N VAL A 262 18.47 -14.19 -2.28
CA VAL A 262 19.72 -14.95 -2.14
C VAL A 262 20.74 -14.45 -3.16
N LEU A 263 20.35 -14.30 -4.42
CA LEU A 263 21.26 -13.98 -5.52
C LEU A 263 21.82 -12.55 -5.47
N ILE A 264 21.07 -11.57 -4.92
CA ILE A 264 21.46 -10.14 -4.92
C ILE A 264 22.14 -9.65 -3.64
N ASN A 265 22.04 -10.37 -2.54
CA ASN A 265 22.49 -9.83 -1.26
C ASN A 265 23.99 -10.06 -1.05
N GLU A 266 24.77 -8.98 -0.93
CA GLU A 266 26.23 -9.07 -0.77
C GLU A 266 26.67 -9.77 0.53
N LYS A 267 25.76 -10.04 1.47
CA LYS A 267 26.09 -10.85 2.66
C LYS A 267 26.62 -12.24 2.32
N TYR A 268 26.24 -12.81 1.17
CA TYR A 268 26.72 -14.13 0.75
C TYR A 268 28.21 -14.14 0.36
N ILE A 269 28.75 -12.96 0.02
CA ILE A 269 30.18 -12.74 -0.24
C ILE A 269 30.91 -12.09 0.94
N GLY A 270 30.28 -12.06 2.13
CA GLY A 270 30.92 -11.59 3.36
C GLY A 270 30.81 -10.09 3.61
N ASN A 271 30.02 -9.35 2.83
CA ASN A 271 29.89 -7.90 3.00
C ASN A 271 28.71 -7.55 3.91
N ASN A 272 28.85 -6.50 4.72
CA ASN A 272 27.72 -5.83 5.33
C ASN A 272 27.34 -4.62 4.49
N VAL A 273 26.07 -4.52 4.12
CA VAL A 273 25.50 -3.32 3.48
C VAL A 273 24.29 -2.90 4.28
N TRP A 274 24.22 -1.61 4.62
CA TRP A 274 23.18 -1.04 5.46
C TRP A 274 22.73 0.32 4.93
N ASN A 275 21.66 0.86 5.52
CA ASN A 275 21.04 2.11 5.11
C ASN A 275 20.48 2.10 3.68
N HIS A 276 19.94 0.96 3.22
CA HIS A 276 19.20 0.89 1.95
C HIS A 276 17.94 1.77 1.96
N THR A 277 17.33 1.95 3.12
CA THR A 277 16.05 2.63 3.29
C THR A 277 16.05 3.47 4.56
N SER A 278 15.39 4.62 4.55
CA SER A 278 15.22 5.47 5.73
C SER A 278 13.75 5.75 6.02
N PHE A 279 13.42 5.80 7.31
CA PHE A 279 12.09 6.20 7.80
C PHE A 279 12.26 7.09 9.04
N LYS A 280 12.30 8.40 8.81
CA LYS A 280 12.46 9.39 9.89
C LYS A 280 11.08 9.79 10.43
N LEU A 281 11.03 10.23 11.69
CA LEU A 281 9.77 10.55 12.37
C LEU A 281 8.95 11.60 11.58
N LYS A 282 7.71 11.21 11.20
CA LYS A 282 6.78 11.98 10.36
C LYS A 282 7.25 12.26 8.92
N GLN A 283 8.27 11.55 8.45
CA GLN A 283 8.65 11.56 7.04
C GLN A 283 8.15 10.28 6.36
N THR A 284 8.05 10.32 5.04
CA THR A 284 7.74 9.15 4.25
C THR A 284 8.91 8.17 4.26
N TYR A 285 8.59 6.90 4.04
CA TYR A 285 9.60 5.89 3.77
C TYR A 285 10.31 6.21 2.46
N THR A 286 11.63 6.20 2.47
CA THR A 286 12.47 6.54 1.31
C THR A 286 13.49 5.44 1.05
N GLN A 287 13.66 5.09 -0.22
CA GLN A 287 14.79 4.27 -0.69
C GLN A 287 16.00 5.18 -0.83
N ASN A 288 17.08 4.88 -0.11
CA ASN A 288 18.28 5.70 -0.14
C ASN A 288 19.13 5.30 -1.36
N PRO A 289 19.75 6.27 -2.03
CA PRO A 289 20.55 6.00 -3.21
C PRO A 289 21.85 5.25 -2.81
N PRO A 290 22.47 4.47 -3.72
CA PRO A 290 23.61 3.61 -3.38
C PRO A 290 24.82 4.34 -2.77
N GLU A 291 24.99 5.63 -3.07
CA GLU A 291 26.09 6.45 -2.55
C GLU A 291 25.94 6.74 -1.04
N GLU A 292 24.72 6.63 -0.51
CA GLU A 292 24.42 6.77 0.92
C GLU A 292 24.47 5.41 1.67
N TRP A 293 24.73 4.31 0.97
CA TRP A 293 24.79 3.00 1.60
C TRP A 293 26.08 2.87 2.40
N ILE A 294 25.93 2.42 3.64
CA ILE A 294 27.06 2.20 4.54
C ILE A 294 27.48 0.74 4.35
N ARG A 295 28.74 0.54 3.97
CA ARG A 295 29.28 -0.77 3.62
C ARG A 295 30.54 -1.12 4.39
N ALA A 296 30.71 -2.41 4.68
CA ALA A 296 31.99 -3.00 5.09
C ALA A 296 32.21 -4.28 4.31
N ASP A 297 33.24 -4.29 3.48
CA ASP A 297 33.58 -5.42 2.62
C ASP A 297 34.40 -6.46 3.39
N GLY A 298 34.13 -7.75 3.15
CA GLY A 298 34.83 -8.84 3.85
C GLY A 298 34.66 -8.83 5.38
N ALA A 299 33.54 -8.29 5.87
CA ALA A 299 33.21 -8.20 7.29
C ALA A 299 33.12 -9.57 8.00
N PHE A 300 32.84 -10.64 7.27
CA PHE A 300 32.75 -12.00 7.81
C PHE A 300 33.03 -13.06 6.73
N VAL A 301 33.14 -14.32 7.16
CA VAL A 301 33.49 -15.44 6.28
C VAL A 301 32.43 -15.61 5.19
N PRO A 302 32.80 -15.48 3.90
CA PRO A 302 31.87 -15.64 2.78
C PRO A 302 31.46 -17.10 2.59
N ILE A 303 30.25 -17.32 2.09
CA ILE A 303 29.78 -18.66 1.69
C ILE A 303 29.70 -18.85 0.18
N VAL A 304 29.75 -17.76 -0.58
CA VAL A 304 29.79 -17.73 -2.06
C VAL A 304 31.02 -16.94 -2.51
N SER A 305 31.64 -17.34 -3.61
CA SER A 305 32.78 -16.61 -4.17
C SER A 305 32.34 -15.30 -4.82
N VAL A 306 33.18 -14.27 -4.75
CA VAL A 306 32.90 -12.96 -5.38
C VAL A 306 32.68 -13.11 -6.89
N LEU A 307 33.38 -14.02 -7.55
CA LEU A 307 33.24 -14.28 -8.98
C LEU A 307 31.83 -14.80 -9.32
N LEU A 308 31.34 -15.80 -8.58
CA LEU A 308 30.02 -16.39 -8.81
C LEU A 308 28.89 -15.40 -8.50
N PHE A 309 29.08 -14.58 -7.46
CA PHE A 309 28.16 -13.48 -7.13
C PHE A 309 28.07 -12.45 -8.25
N LYS A 310 29.23 -11.96 -8.75
CA LYS A 310 29.27 -10.98 -9.85
C LYS A 310 28.65 -11.52 -11.13
N ALA A 311 28.86 -12.80 -11.45
CA ALA A 311 28.22 -13.45 -12.59
C ALA A 311 26.68 -13.43 -12.45
N ALA A 312 26.15 -13.76 -11.27
CA ALA A 312 24.72 -13.67 -10.99
C ALA A 312 24.19 -12.23 -11.11
N GLN A 313 24.92 -11.23 -10.59
CA GLN A 313 24.54 -9.82 -10.72
C GLN A 313 24.45 -9.38 -12.18
N SER A 314 25.46 -9.73 -12.99
CA SER A 314 25.46 -9.38 -14.42
C SER A 314 24.27 -9.97 -15.18
N ILE A 315 23.90 -11.23 -14.89
CA ILE A 315 22.69 -11.87 -15.46
C ILE A 315 21.43 -11.12 -15.03
N ILE A 316 21.32 -10.76 -13.74
CA ILE A 316 20.16 -10.04 -13.20
C ILE A 316 20.06 -8.64 -13.82
N GLU A 317 21.16 -7.90 -13.90
CA GLU A 317 21.23 -6.57 -14.52
C GLU A 317 20.79 -6.63 -15.98
N THR A 318 21.31 -7.59 -16.75
CA THR A 318 20.95 -7.82 -18.15
C THR A 318 19.46 -8.13 -18.31
N ARG A 319 18.89 -8.97 -17.43
CA ARG A 319 17.45 -9.29 -17.43
C ARG A 319 16.57 -8.14 -16.93
N SER A 320 17.11 -7.31 -16.04
CA SER A 320 16.41 -6.14 -15.47
C SER A 320 16.43 -4.93 -16.40
N TYR A 321 17.24 -4.98 -17.47
CA TYR A 321 17.27 -3.97 -18.51
C TYR A 321 15.88 -3.82 -19.14
N ARG A 322 15.17 -2.78 -18.71
CA ARG A 322 13.98 -2.30 -19.37
C ARG A 322 14.44 -1.36 -20.45
N MET A 323 14.45 -1.87 -21.68
CA MET A 323 14.71 -1.08 -22.87
C MET A 323 13.87 0.20 -22.83
N PRO A 324 14.49 1.40 -22.83
CA PRO A 324 13.76 2.66 -22.84
C PRO A 324 12.92 2.77 -24.11
N ASP A 325 11.86 3.56 -24.04
CA ASP A 325 10.86 3.66 -25.11
C ASP A 325 11.51 4.00 -26.46
N GLU A 326 12.51 4.89 -26.46
CA GLU A 326 13.24 5.30 -27.66
C GLU A 326 14.01 4.14 -28.30
N GLU A 327 14.68 3.32 -27.49
CA GLU A 327 15.44 2.16 -27.96
C GLU A 327 14.50 1.05 -28.47
N MET A 328 13.38 0.80 -27.80
CA MET A 328 12.32 -0.10 -28.30
C MET A 328 11.87 0.34 -29.71
N LEU A 329 11.60 1.64 -29.90
CA LEU A 329 11.21 2.16 -31.20
C LEU A 329 12.35 2.07 -32.24
N GLN A 330 13.61 2.26 -31.84
CA GLN A 330 14.76 2.09 -32.74
C GLN A 330 14.94 0.64 -33.20
N VAL A 331 14.81 -0.34 -32.29
CA VAL A 331 14.85 -1.77 -32.63
C VAL A 331 13.73 -2.11 -33.61
N LEU A 332 12.51 -1.64 -33.37
CA LEU A 332 11.38 -1.84 -34.26
C LEU A 332 11.61 -1.20 -35.65
N LYS A 333 12.20 0.00 -35.69
CA LYS A 333 12.57 0.70 -36.93
C LYS A 333 13.67 -0.04 -37.70
N ALA A 334 14.62 -0.66 -37.00
CA ALA A 334 15.66 -1.49 -37.61
C ALA A 334 15.08 -2.76 -38.25
N ILE A 335 14.13 -3.43 -37.56
CA ILE A 335 13.41 -4.58 -38.12
C ILE A 335 12.65 -4.17 -39.37
N TYR A 336 11.94 -3.02 -39.34
CA TYR A 336 11.22 -2.50 -40.50
C TYR A 336 12.16 -2.23 -41.69
N LYS A 337 13.29 -1.55 -41.45
CA LYS A 337 14.27 -1.24 -42.49
C LYS A 337 14.84 -2.50 -43.16
N ARG A 338 14.98 -3.60 -42.40
CA ARG A 338 15.52 -4.87 -42.89
C ARG A 338 14.48 -5.73 -43.62
N ARG A 339 13.25 -5.80 -43.13
CA ARG A 339 12.20 -6.71 -43.63
C ARG A 339 11.23 -6.04 -44.62
N GLY A 340 11.14 -4.71 -44.62
CA GLY A 340 10.22 -3.94 -45.47
C GLY A 340 8.76 -3.92 -45.00
N TYR A 341 8.40 -4.71 -43.98
CA TYR A 341 7.08 -4.72 -43.34
C TYR A 341 7.20 -5.16 -41.88
N LEU A 342 6.16 -4.89 -41.07
CA LEU A 342 6.08 -5.33 -39.68
C LEU A 342 4.77 -6.06 -39.40
N SER A 343 4.86 -7.10 -38.57
CA SER A 343 3.72 -7.79 -37.98
C SER A 343 4.12 -8.29 -36.59
N GLY A 344 3.15 -8.65 -35.74
CA GLY A 344 3.45 -9.24 -34.43
C GLY A 344 4.36 -10.46 -34.55
N LEU A 345 4.10 -11.33 -35.54
CA LEU A 345 4.93 -12.51 -35.82
C LEU A 345 6.38 -12.15 -36.19
N VAL A 346 6.57 -11.15 -37.06
CA VAL A 346 7.92 -10.69 -37.45
C VAL A 346 8.69 -10.10 -36.28
N ILE A 347 8.00 -9.45 -35.33
CA ILE A 347 8.60 -8.97 -34.09
C ILE A 347 8.99 -10.17 -33.23
N ASP A 348 8.06 -11.10 -32.96
CA ASP A 348 8.31 -12.24 -32.07
C ASP A 348 9.40 -13.21 -32.60
N GLU A 349 9.59 -13.29 -33.92
CA GLU A 349 10.66 -14.06 -34.57
C GLU A 349 12.01 -13.32 -34.65
N SER A 350 12.08 -12.05 -34.24
CA SER A 350 13.32 -11.27 -34.31
C SER A 350 14.14 -11.40 -33.02
N GLU A 351 15.36 -11.93 -33.13
CA GLU A 351 16.29 -12.03 -32.00
C GLU A 351 16.68 -10.66 -31.43
N GLY A 352 16.83 -10.60 -30.10
CA GLY A 352 17.27 -9.40 -29.38
C GLY A 352 16.24 -8.28 -29.31
N CYS A 353 14.99 -8.50 -29.74
CA CYS A 353 13.91 -7.52 -29.63
C CYS A 353 12.86 -7.93 -28.58
N PRO A 354 12.22 -6.95 -27.92
CA PRO A 354 11.06 -7.21 -27.07
C PRO A 354 9.90 -7.84 -27.86
N SER A 355 9.10 -8.68 -27.20
CA SER A 355 7.95 -9.33 -27.85
C SER A 355 6.90 -8.32 -28.32
N SER A 356 6.09 -8.73 -29.28
CA SER A 356 4.96 -7.95 -29.79
C SER A 356 4.00 -7.55 -28.67
N SER A 357 3.78 -8.41 -27.67
CA SER A 357 3.01 -8.10 -26.46
C SER A 357 3.68 -7.05 -25.57
N ALA A 358 5.01 -7.05 -25.45
CA ALA A 358 5.73 -6.03 -24.69
C ALA A 358 5.55 -4.63 -25.31
N TYR A 359 5.63 -4.53 -26.64
CA TYR A 359 5.29 -3.31 -27.37
C TYR A 359 3.83 -2.87 -27.17
N GLN A 360 2.87 -3.80 -27.25
CA GLN A 360 1.45 -3.49 -27.00
C GLN A 360 1.22 -2.96 -25.61
N HIS A 361 1.77 -3.61 -24.58
CA HIS A 361 1.58 -3.18 -23.20
C HIS A 361 2.25 -1.82 -22.94
N ARG A 362 3.44 -1.59 -23.52
CA ARG A 362 4.21 -0.35 -23.29
C ARG A 362 3.61 0.87 -23.98
N PHE A 363 3.16 0.72 -25.23
CA PHE A 363 2.68 1.83 -26.06
C PHE A 363 1.16 1.81 -26.30
N GLY A 364 0.45 0.86 -25.69
CA GLY A 364 -1.00 0.68 -25.78
C GLY A 364 -1.47 -0.20 -26.94
N SER A 365 -0.82 -0.16 -28.11
CA SER A 365 -1.11 -1.05 -29.25
C SER A 365 0.05 -1.14 -30.24
N LEU A 366 0.09 -2.21 -31.04
CA LEU A 366 1.09 -2.36 -32.12
C LEU A 366 0.94 -1.28 -33.20
N LEU A 367 -0.30 -0.90 -33.54
CA LEU A 367 -0.55 0.21 -34.47
C LEU A 367 0.04 1.52 -34.00
N ARG A 368 -0.09 1.82 -32.70
CA ARG A 368 0.53 3.01 -32.13
C ARG A 368 2.05 2.92 -32.20
N CYS A 369 2.64 1.76 -31.93
CA CYS A 369 4.08 1.54 -32.15
C CYS A 369 4.49 1.80 -33.59
N TYR A 370 3.72 1.27 -34.56
CA TYR A 370 3.96 1.45 -35.98
C TYR A 370 3.87 2.93 -36.38
N SER A 371 2.86 3.66 -35.91
CA SER A 371 2.75 5.10 -36.18
C SER A 371 3.93 5.90 -35.61
N LEU A 372 4.45 5.52 -34.43
CA LEU A 372 5.58 6.20 -33.79
C LEU A 372 6.89 6.04 -34.58
N ILE A 373 7.01 4.99 -35.39
CA ILE A 373 8.16 4.78 -36.28
C ILE A 373 7.89 5.15 -37.74
N GLY A 374 6.73 5.75 -38.03
CA GLY A 374 6.33 6.14 -39.39
C GLY A 374 5.96 4.97 -40.31
N TYR A 375 5.59 3.81 -39.74
CA TYR A 375 5.11 2.66 -40.50
C TYR A 375 3.58 2.61 -40.50
N SER A 376 2.99 2.56 -41.69
CA SER A 376 1.56 2.33 -41.90
C SER A 376 1.38 0.95 -42.56
N PRO A 377 0.83 -0.06 -41.87
CA PRO A 377 0.68 -1.39 -42.45
C PRO A 377 -0.31 -1.39 -43.63
N ALA A 378 -0.02 -2.20 -44.65
CA ALA A 378 -0.85 -2.29 -45.87
C ALA A 378 -2.17 -3.06 -45.69
N ARG A 379 -2.38 -3.76 -44.55
CA ARG A 379 -3.63 -4.48 -44.26
C ARG A 379 -4.62 -3.57 -43.54
N ASP A 380 -5.84 -3.55 -44.07
CA ASP A 380 -6.93 -2.65 -43.70
C ASP A 380 -7.34 -2.79 -42.22
N TYR A 381 -7.10 -1.74 -41.43
CA TYR A 381 -7.49 -1.64 -40.02
C TYR A 381 -8.83 -0.92 -39.82
N GLN A 382 -9.64 -0.77 -40.88
CA GLN A 382 -11.03 -0.27 -40.84
C GLN A 382 -11.85 -0.86 -39.69
N TYR A 383 -11.56 -2.09 -39.29
CA TYR A 383 -12.25 -2.77 -38.19
C TYR A 383 -12.13 -2.07 -36.82
N ILE A 384 -11.04 -1.32 -36.56
CA ILE A 384 -10.84 -0.57 -35.32
C ILE A 384 -11.66 0.71 -35.32
N GLU A 385 -11.70 1.39 -36.47
CA GLU A 385 -12.53 2.58 -36.65
C GLU A 385 -14.01 2.22 -36.65
N ALA A 386 -14.39 1.13 -37.31
CA ALA A 386 -15.72 0.52 -37.23
C ALA A 386 -16.09 0.21 -35.76
N ASN A 387 -15.22 -0.46 -34.99
CA ASN A 387 -15.48 -0.74 -33.58
C ASN A 387 -15.55 0.53 -32.70
N LYS A 388 -14.87 1.63 -33.09
CA LYS A 388 -15.00 2.93 -32.41
C LYS A 388 -16.37 3.55 -32.72
N ARG A 389 -16.81 3.50 -33.97
CA ARG A 389 -18.14 3.98 -34.41
C ARG A 389 -19.27 3.17 -33.78
N LEU A 390 -19.15 1.83 -33.69
CA LEU A 390 -20.11 0.99 -32.97
C LEU A 390 -20.27 1.43 -31.50
N ARG A 391 -19.16 1.73 -30.80
CA ARG A 391 -19.21 2.21 -29.41
C ARG A 391 -19.85 3.59 -29.26
N GLN A 392 -19.80 4.42 -30.31
CA GLN A 392 -20.48 5.72 -30.34
C GLN A 392 -21.97 5.56 -30.66
N MET A 393 -22.33 4.59 -31.51
CA MET A 393 -23.70 4.33 -31.92
C MET A 393 -24.53 3.56 -30.89
N HIS A 394 -23.89 2.70 -30.08
CA HIS A 394 -24.59 1.86 -29.11
C HIS A 394 -25.45 2.68 -28.11
N PRO A 395 -24.94 3.74 -27.44
CA PRO A 395 -25.76 4.55 -26.55
C PRO A 395 -26.93 5.25 -27.25
N LEU A 396 -26.73 5.67 -28.51
CA LEU A 396 -27.77 6.35 -29.30
C LEU A 396 -28.91 5.39 -29.64
N LEU A 397 -28.59 4.18 -30.09
CA LEU A 397 -29.60 3.16 -30.40
C LEU A 397 -30.27 2.62 -29.15
N LEU A 398 -29.56 2.49 -28.03
CA LEU A 398 -30.13 2.09 -26.75
C LEU A 398 -31.17 3.11 -26.27
N GLN A 399 -30.84 4.40 -26.35
CA GLN A 399 -31.76 5.49 -26.00
C GLN A 399 -32.99 5.51 -26.93
N GLN A 400 -32.78 5.40 -28.25
CA GLN A 400 -33.88 5.34 -29.22
C GLN A 400 -34.81 4.15 -29.00
N THR A 401 -34.24 2.98 -28.68
CA THR A 401 -35.01 1.76 -28.38
C THR A 401 -35.85 1.95 -27.12
N THR A 402 -35.23 2.51 -26.07
CA THR A 402 -35.90 2.80 -24.80
C THR A 402 -37.07 3.75 -25.00
N GLN A 403 -36.86 4.87 -25.70
CA GLN A 403 -37.88 5.87 -25.97
C GLN A 403 -39.08 5.28 -26.74
N LYS A 404 -38.82 4.46 -27.76
CA LYS A 404 -39.89 3.82 -28.54
C LYS A 404 -40.75 2.84 -27.73
N ILE A 405 -40.17 2.18 -26.72
CA ILE A 405 -40.92 1.30 -25.81
C ILE A 405 -41.75 2.14 -24.83
N GLU A 406 -41.22 3.26 -24.37
CA GLU A 406 -41.94 4.18 -23.46
C GLU A 406 -43.11 4.90 -24.16
N GLU A 407 -42.97 5.28 -25.43
CA GLU A 407 -44.01 5.94 -26.24
C GLU A 407 -45.30 5.13 -26.36
N VAL A 408 -45.22 3.80 -26.27
CA VAL A 408 -46.37 2.89 -26.31
C VAL A 408 -46.83 2.42 -24.92
N GLY A 409 -46.35 3.08 -23.86
CA GLY A 409 -46.73 2.83 -22.47
C GLY A 409 -45.96 1.71 -21.79
N GLY A 410 -44.88 1.20 -22.39
CA GLY A 410 -43.95 0.28 -21.74
C GLY A 410 -43.08 1.00 -20.70
N LYS A 411 -42.62 0.27 -19.67
CA LYS A 411 -41.63 0.78 -18.71
C LYS A 411 -40.29 0.08 -18.92
N VAL A 412 -39.20 0.82 -19.00
CA VAL A 412 -37.86 0.26 -19.19
C VAL A 412 -36.94 0.68 -18.05
N SER A 413 -36.15 -0.27 -17.54
CA SER A 413 -35.04 -0.01 -16.64
C SER A 413 -33.76 -0.56 -17.27
N VAL A 414 -32.68 0.23 -17.28
CA VAL A 414 -31.40 -0.17 -17.88
C VAL A 414 -30.36 -0.32 -16.77
N ASP A 415 -29.67 -1.46 -16.74
CA ASP A 415 -28.53 -1.67 -15.83
C ASP A 415 -27.35 -0.77 -16.26
N PRO A 416 -26.85 0.13 -15.40
CA PRO A 416 -25.80 1.09 -15.76
C PRO A 416 -24.42 0.48 -15.98
N ARG A 417 -24.21 -0.80 -15.62
CA ARG A 417 -22.95 -1.53 -15.79
C ARG A 417 -22.99 -2.44 -17.00
N THR A 418 -24.16 -2.99 -17.35
CA THR A 418 -24.27 -4.01 -18.40
C THR A 418 -25.14 -3.61 -19.58
N ASP A 419 -25.80 -2.44 -19.53
CA ASP A 419 -26.74 -1.94 -20.54
C ASP A 419 -27.92 -2.90 -20.84
N LEU A 420 -28.20 -3.82 -19.90
CA LEU A 420 -29.30 -4.79 -20.04
C LEU A 420 -30.62 -4.09 -19.74
N MET A 421 -31.59 -4.21 -20.65
CA MET A 421 -32.90 -3.59 -20.51
C MET A 421 -33.89 -4.56 -19.86
N LEU A 422 -34.45 -4.18 -18.71
CA LEU A 422 -35.60 -4.83 -18.10
C LEU A 422 -36.87 -4.09 -18.51
N VAL A 423 -37.63 -4.68 -19.42
CA VAL A 423 -38.89 -4.13 -19.92
C VAL A 423 -40.04 -4.69 -19.09
N ASN A 424 -40.89 -3.79 -18.61
CA ASN A 424 -42.15 -4.09 -17.91
C ASN A 424 -41.99 -4.96 -16.65
N GLN A 425 -40.76 -5.10 -16.12
CA GLN A 425 -40.38 -6.05 -15.06
C GLN A 425 -40.62 -7.53 -15.43
N GLU A 426 -40.74 -7.83 -16.72
CA GLU A 426 -41.19 -9.15 -17.22
C GLU A 426 -40.19 -9.76 -18.21
N VAL A 427 -39.53 -8.95 -19.03
CA VAL A 427 -38.65 -9.43 -20.10
C VAL A 427 -37.32 -8.69 -20.08
N THR A 428 -36.23 -9.43 -20.15
CA THR A 428 -34.88 -8.89 -20.29
C THR A 428 -34.41 -8.89 -21.75
N ILE A 429 -33.89 -7.75 -22.20
CA ILE A 429 -33.49 -7.53 -23.58
C ILE A 429 -32.04 -7.01 -23.63
N SER A 430 -31.17 -7.72 -24.37
CA SER A 430 -29.83 -7.22 -24.73
C SER A 430 -29.83 -6.60 -26.13
N LEU A 431 -29.16 -5.45 -26.30
CA LEU A 431 -28.96 -4.78 -27.58
C LEU A 431 -27.52 -4.97 -28.07
N VAL A 432 -27.35 -5.68 -29.19
CA VAL A 432 -26.04 -6.03 -29.75
C VAL A 432 -25.89 -5.43 -31.14
N LEU A 433 -24.87 -4.59 -31.35
CA LEU A 433 -24.55 -4.06 -32.68
C LEU A 433 -23.51 -4.94 -33.39
N SER A 434 -23.77 -5.29 -34.64
CA SER A 434 -22.80 -5.95 -35.52
C SER A 434 -22.40 -5.06 -36.68
N ARG A 435 -21.08 -4.92 -36.88
CA ARG A 435 -20.50 -4.25 -38.06
C ARG A 435 -20.81 -4.97 -39.37
N CYS A 436 -20.79 -4.21 -40.46
CA CYS A 436 -20.88 -4.75 -41.81
C CYS A 436 -19.50 -5.20 -42.28
N GLN A 437 -19.32 -6.50 -42.53
CA GLN A 437 -18.09 -7.03 -43.10
C GLN A 437 -18.27 -7.29 -44.59
N VAL A 438 -17.58 -6.51 -45.42
CA VAL A 438 -17.55 -6.70 -46.87
C VAL A 438 -16.38 -7.63 -47.22
N SER A 439 -16.69 -8.75 -47.86
CA SER A 439 -15.68 -9.67 -48.39
C SER A 439 -14.98 -9.10 -49.64
N PRO A 440 -13.81 -9.61 -50.04
CA PRO A 440 -13.15 -9.20 -51.29
C PRO A 440 -14.02 -9.39 -52.55
N THR A 441 -15.01 -10.28 -52.50
CA THR A 441 -15.96 -10.53 -53.59
C THR A 441 -17.22 -9.65 -53.51
N GLY A 442 -17.28 -8.70 -52.57
CA GLY A 442 -18.39 -7.76 -52.40
C GLY A 442 -19.53 -8.25 -51.48
N SER A 443 -19.56 -9.53 -51.11
CA SER A 443 -20.63 -10.06 -50.24
C SER A 443 -20.53 -9.51 -48.81
N LYS A 444 -21.69 -9.23 -48.19
CA LYS A 444 -21.76 -8.65 -46.84
C LYS A 444 -22.11 -9.69 -45.78
N ARG A 445 -21.49 -9.56 -44.60
CA ARG A 445 -21.66 -10.45 -43.46
C ARG A 445 -21.65 -9.69 -42.12
N TRP A 446 -22.45 -10.16 -41.17
CA TRP A 446 -22.55 -9.65 -39.81
C TRP A 446 -22.35 -10.79 -38.83
N ASN A 447 -21.46 -10.63 -37.85
CA ASN A 447 -21.20 -11.64 -36.84
C ASN A 447 -21.79 -11.16 -35.50
N ILE A 448 -22.90 -11.77 -35.09
CA ILE A 448 -23.57 -11.43 -33.84
C ILE A 448 -22.82 -12.11 -32.68
N ARG A 449 -22.53 -11.32 -31.64
CA ARG A 449 -21.91 -11.77 -30.39
C ARG A 449 -22.93 -11.60 -29.27
N PHE A 450 -23.51 -12.71 -28.83
CA PHE A 450 -24.51 -12.69 -27.77
C PHE A 450 -23.86 -12.52 -26.39
N ASP A 451 -24.55 -11.81 -25.50
CA ASP A 451 -24.15 -11.61 -24.10
C ASP A 451 -24.64 -12.76 -23.20
N TYR A 452 -24.21 -13.99 -23.47
CA TYR A 452 -24.66 -15.16 -22.70
C TYR A 452 -24.42 -15.05 -21.19
N GLY A 453 -23.37 -14.33 -20.78
CA GLY A 453 -23.08 -14.07 -19.36
C GLY A 453 -24.15 -13.24 -18.65
N LEU A 454 -25.00 -12.53 -19.39
CA LEU A 454 -26.13 -11.75 -18.86
C LEU A 454 -27.45 -12.54 -18.91
N SER A 455 -27.50 -13.64 -19.66
CA SER A 455 -28.69 -14.50 -19.83
C SER A 455 -29.99 -13.72 -20.16
N PRO A 456 -30.00 -12.89 -21.23
CA PRO A 456 -31.20 -12.16 -21.62
C PRO A 456 -32.29 -13.11 -22.16
N ASP A 457 -33.56 -12.73 -22.05
CA ASP A 457 -34.68 -13.46 -22.67
C ASP A 457 -34.71 -13.23 -24.19
N LEU A 458 -34.42 -12.00 -24.63
CA LEU A 458 -34.35 -11.59 -26.03
C LEU A 458 -33.04 -10.87 -26.34
N THR A 459 -32.45 -11.15 -27.51
CA THR A 459 -31.36 -10.34 -28.07
C THR A 459 -31.84 -9.58 -29.29
N VAL A 460 -31.74 -8.26 -29.24
CA VAL A 460 -31.95 -7.38 -30.40
C VAL A 460 -30.60 -7.17 -31.08
N ALA A 461 -30.38 -7.93 -32.16
CA ALA A 461 -29.17 -7.83 -32.97
C ALA A 461 -29.36 -6.78 -34.08
N VAL A 462 -28.63 -5.68 -33.98
CA VAL A 462 -28.64 -4.59 -34.98
C VAL A 462 -27.59 -4.87 -36.04
N ARG A 463 -28.02 -5.06 -37.29
CA ARG A 463 -27.08 -5.06 -38.42
C ARG A 463 -26.79 -3.62 -38.78
N MET A 464 -25.52 -3.24 -38.79
CA MET A 464 -25.12 -1.90 -39.22
C MET A 464 -24.94 -1.83 -40.73
N LYS A 465 -25.20 -0.67 -41.33
CA LYS A 465 -24.80 -0.36 -42.71
C LYS A 465 -23.28 -0.31 -42.81
N GLU A 466 -22.76 -0.29 -44.05
CA GLU A 466 -21.33 -0.01 -44.28
C GLU A 466 -20.91 1.27 -43.56
N GLN A 467 -19.69 1.29 -43.03
CA GLN A 467 -19.14 2.43 -42.27
C GLN A 467 -19.80 2.71 -40.91
N GLU A 468 -20.75 1.87 -40.49
CA GLU A 468 -21.37 1.86 -39.17
C GLU A 468 -22.11 3.16 -38.78
N GLU A 469 -22.57 3.94 -39.78
CA GLU A 469 -23.24 5.23 -39.54
C GLU A 469 -24.71 5.09 -39.14
N ALA A 470 -25.36 3.98 -39.53
CA ALA A 470 -26.76 3.74 -39.24
C ALA A 470 -27.07 2.24 -39.16
N ALA A 471 -28.17 1.91 -38.47
CA ALA A 471 -28.75 0.58 -38.54
C ALA A 471 -29.26 0.29 -39.96
N LEU A 472 -29.01 -0.93 -40.43
CA LEU A 472 -29.60 -1.50 -41.64
C LEU A 472 -30.99 -2.04 -41.32
N ASP A 473 -31.05 -2.92 -40.32
CA ASP A 473 -32.27 -3.54 -39.79
C ASP A 473 -31.96 -4.28 -38.46
N TYR A 474 -32.97 -4.92 -37.91
CA TYR A 474 -32.98 -5.51 -36.58
C TYR A 474 -33.40 -6.97 -36.63
N TYR A 475 -32.75 -7.81 -35.84
CA TYR A 475 -33.16 -9.18 -35.59
C TYR A 475 -33.54 -9.31 -34.11
N ILE A 476 -34.78 -9.72 -33.84
CA ILE A 476 -35.25 -9.95 -32.47
C ILE A 476 -35.20 -11.44 -32.22
N LEU A 477 -34.16 -11.88 -31.53
CA LEU A 477 -33.81 -13.28 -31.40
C LEU A 477 -34.15 -13.75 -29.99
N PRO A 478 -35.19 -14.59 -29.82
CA PRO A 478 -35.47 -15.23 -28.55
C PRO A 478 -34.33 -16.17 -28.18
N THR A 479 -33.82 -16.08 -26.95
CA THR A 479 -32.68 -16.91 -26.51
C THR A 479 -33.02 -18.40 -26.57
N ILE A 480 -34.31 -18.77 -26.42
CA ILE A 480 -34.79 -20.15 -26.53
C ILE A 480 -34.65 -20.73 -27.96
N ASP A 481 -34.69 -19.89 -28.99
CA ASP A 481 -34.65 -20.33 -30.39
C ASP A 481 -33.22 -20.34 -30.97
N ILE A 482 -32.23 -19.80 -30.24
CA ILE A 482 -30.85 -19.66 -30.71
C ILE A 482 -29.92 -20.66 -30.01
N GLU A 483 -29.68 -21.79 -30.68
CA GLU A 483 -28.85 -22.89 -30.16
C GLU A 483 -27.33 -22.63 -30.26
N GLN A 484 -26.87 -21.70 -31.11
CA GLN A 484 -25.45 -21.51 -31.41
C GLN A 484 -24.85 -20.23 -30.81
N PRO A 485 -23.64 -20.30 -30.20
CA PRO A 485 -23.00 -19.18 -29.52
C PRO A 485 -22.54 -18.04 -30.44
N LYS A 486 -22.53 -18.27 -31.75
CA LYS A 486 -22.13 -17.30 -32.77
C LYS A 486 -23.06 -17.42 -33.95
N LEU A 487 -23.83 -16.37 -34.21
CA LEU A 487 -24.70 -16.29 -35.37
C LEU A 487 -24.06 -15.40 -36.43
N ARG A 488 -23.94 -15.91 -37.66
CA ARG A 488 -23.39 -15.17 -38.80
C ARG A 488 -24.48 -14.89 -39.82
N LEU A 489 -24.90 -13.63 -39.90
CA LEU A 489 -25.92 -13.18 -40.85
C LEU A 489 -25.29 -12.77 -42.18
N ALA A 490 -26.01 -13.07 -43.24
CA ALA A 490 -25.77 -12.72 -44.64
C ALA A 490 -26.79 -11.70 -45.12
N GLU A 491 -26.61 -11.17 -46.34
CA GLU A 491 -27.60 -10.29 -46.99
C GLU A 491 -28.98 -10.96 -47.14
N SER A 492 -28.97 -12.27 -47.37
CA SER A 492 -30.14 -13.15 -47.33
C SER A 492 -29.79 -14.39 -46.51
N ASN A 493 -30.64 -14.73 -45.54
CA ASN A 493 -30.48 -15.87 -44.64
C ASN A 493 -31.55 -16.93 -44.91
N GLN A 494 -31.43 -18.07 -44.21
CA GLN A 494 -32.47 -19.09 -44.23
C GLN A 494 -33.78 -18.55 -43.63
N ALA A 495 -34.92 -19.07 -44.11
CA ALA A 495 -36.24 -18.57 -43.73
C ALA A 495 -36.49 -18.57 -42.21
N ASN A 496 -35.94 -19.54 -41.48
CA ASN A 496 -36.01 -19.63 -40.03
C ASN A 496 -35.31 -18.48 -39.28
N LEU A 497 -34.41 -17.74 -39.93
CA LEU A 497 -33.79 -16.54 -39.37
C LEU A 497 -34.49 -15.26 -39.85
N GLU A 498 -34.95 -15.25 -41.10
CA GLU A 498 -35.64 -14.07 -41.66
C GLU A 498 -37.00 -13.79 -40.99
N ILE A 499 -37.64 -14.78 -40.35
CA ILE A 499 -38.85 -14.54 -39.54
C ILE A 499 -38.62 -13.61 -38.35
N TYR A 500 -37.38 -13.50 -37.87
CA TYR A 500 -37.01 -12.63 -36.75
C TYR A 500 -36.51 -11.26 -37.20
N ARG A 501 -36.51 -10.98 -38.51
CA ARG A 501 -35.99 -9.75 -39.09
C ARG A 501 -37.08 -8.68 -39.18
N PHE A 502 -36.73 -7.47 -38.77
CA PHE A 502 -37.59 -6.30 -38.81
C PHE A 502 -36.82 -5.07 -39.30
N ASP A 503 -37.43 -4.28 -40.18
CA ASP A 503 -36.82 -3.05 -40.70
C ASP A 503 -36.78 -1.93 -39.64
N THR A 504 -37.67 -1.99 -38.65
CA THR A 504 -37.79 -1.00 -37.58
C THR A 504 -37.93 -1.68 -36.22
N LEU A 505 -37.67 -0.92 -35.15
CA LEU A 505 -37.89 -1.36 -33.76
C LEU A 505 -39.37 -1.29 -33.34
N GLU A 506 -40.31 -0.99 -34.23
CA GLU A 506 -41.75 -0.85 -33.90
C GLU A 506 -42.35 -2.14 -33.33
N ILE A 507 -41.85 -3.29 -33.77
CA ILE A 507 -42.26 -4.58 -33.22
C ILE A 507 -41.95 -4.70 -31.71
N LEU A 508 -40.86 -4.10 -31.21
CA LEU A 508 -40.59 -4.08 -29.75
C LEU A 508 -41.62 -3.22 -29.02
N SER A 509 -42.08 -2.15 -29.67
CA SER A 509 -43.18 -1.33 -29.17
C SER A 509 -44.49 -2.12 -29.15
N ASP A 510 -44.81 -2.88 -30.20
CA ASP A 510 -46.01 -3.73 -30.21
C ASP A 510 -45.96 -4.83 -29.16
N LEU A 511 -44.80 -5.46 -28.95
CA LEU A 511 -44.60 -6.49 -27.92
C LEU A 511 -44.61 -5.94 -26.49
N SER A 512 -44.32 -4.65 -26.30
CA SER A 512 -44.29 -4.00 -24.98
C SER A 512 -45.53 -3.16 -24.65
N ARG A 513 -46.44 -2.99 -25.62
CA ARG A 513 -47.70 -2.24 -25.47
C ARG A 513 -48.55 -2.84 -24.34
N ARG A 514 -48.90 -2.02 -23.35
CA ARG A 514 -49.88 -2.39 -22.33
C ARG A 514 -51.30 -2.10 -22.84
N SER A 515 -52.19 -3.08 -22.68
CA SER A 515 -53.61 -2.93 -22.97
C SER A 515 -54.40 -3.14 -21.68
N ASP A 516 -55.35 -2.25 -21.38
CA ASP A 516 -56.26 -2.44 -20.26
C ASP A 516 -57.15 -3.66 -20.53
N PHE A 517 -57.10 -4.64 -19.63
CA PHE A 517 -57.97 -5.79 -19.69
C PHE A 517 -59.41 -5.33 -19.44
N ARG A 518 -60.24 -5.18 -20.47
CA ARG A 518 -61.68 -4.97 -20.30
C ARG A 518 -62.24 -6.19 -19.56
N ARG A 519 -62.53 -6.03 -18.27
CA ARG A 519 -63.40 -6.97 -17.53
C ARG A 519 -64.73 -7.02 -18.27
N VAL A 520 -65.03 -8.15 -18.91
CA VAL A 520 -66.40 -8.50 -19.27
C VAL A 520 -67.16 -8.65 -17.94
N ALA A 521 -68.16 -7.80 -17.75
CA ALA A 521 -69.05 -7.79 -16.58
C ALA A 521 -69.98 -8.99 -16.57
#